data_AF-A0A4Y9PQP5-F1
#
_entry.id   AF-A0A4Y9PQP5-F1
#
_cell.length_a   1.000
_cell.length_b   1.000
_cell.length_c   1.000
_cell.angle_alpha   90.00
_cell.angle_beta   90.00
_cell.angle_gamma   90.00
#
_symmetry.space_group_name_H-M   'P 1'
#
loop_
_entity.id
_entity.type
_entity.pdbx_description
1 polymer ?
#
loop_
_entity_poly.entity_id
_entity_poly.type
_entity_poly.pdbx_seq_one_letter_code
_entity_poly.pdbx_strand_id
1 'polypeptide(L)'
;MDDDFRDWLFDPPTAHRLVLAHRPARATAVTCVVSDVVWQEVVGLLRWATASTGGVHGLESGRWWRLAAACADLLRRLPAFGDELGRPWRPAVPIPEQALAGTERVAQVTGRLAALLRSADPLPLARLAVEIDELGAAAISAYADEASWTVPGTTS
;
A
#
# COMPACT_ATOMS: atom_id res chain seq x y z
N MET A 1 4.83 -10.55 11.85
CA MET A 1 4.08 -10.58 10.57
C MET A 1 4.02 -12.05 10.19
N ASP A 2 2.84 -12.60 9.92
CA ASP A 2 2.64 -14.05 9.72
C ASP A 2 3.43 -14.54 8.51
N ASP A 3 4.18 -15.64 8.64
CA ASP A 3 4.90 -16.25 7.52
C ASP A 3 3.92 -16.67 6.41
N ASP A 4 2.72 -17.13 6.80
CA ASP A 4 1.59 -17.40 5.90
C ASP A 4 1.24 -16.20 5.02
N PHE A 5 1.30 -14.97 5.57
CA PHE A 5 0.99 -13.76 4.81
C PHE A 5 1.99 -13.50 3.69
N ARG A 6 3.27 -13.72 3.98
CA ARG A 6 4.33 -13.54 3.00
C ARG A 6 4.24 -14.62 1.91
N ASP A 7 4.00 -15.86 2.31
CA ASP A 7 3.95 -16.99 1.37
C ASP A 7 2.87 -16.81 0.30
N TRP A 8 1.64 -16.42 0.68
CA TRP A 8 0.60 -16.21 -0.34
C TRP A 8 0.82 -14.93 -1.16
N LEU A 9 1.39 -13.88 -0.58
CA LEU A 9 1.59 -12.59 -1.25
C LEU A 9 2.63 -12.71 -2.38
N PHE A 10 3.64 -13.55 -2.18
CA PHE A 10 4.68 -13.81 -3.16
C PHE A 10 4.37 -15.00 -4.08
N ASP A 11 3.28 -15.75 -3.84
CA ASP A 11 2.75 -16.76 -4.77
C ASP A 11 1.87 -16.11 -5.87
N PRO A 12 2.34 -16.02 -7.13
CA PRO A 12 1.61 -15.32 -8.20
C PRO A 12 0.17 -15.81 -8.45
N PRO A 13 -0.13 -17.12 -8.54
CA PRO A 13 -1.50 -17.58 -8.74
C PRO A 13 -2.42 -17.26 -7.56
N THR A 14 -1.94 -17.31 -6.32
CA THR A 14 -2.77 -16.95 -5.16
C THR A 14 -3.04 -15.46 -5.10
N ALA A 15 -2.03 -14.62 -5.29
CA ALA A 15 -2.21 -13.17 -5.39
C ALA A 15 -3.18 -12.79 -6.53
N HIS A 16 -3.05 -13.44 -7.69
CA HIS A 16 -3.96 -13.20 -8.81
C HIS A 16 -5.42 -13.58 -8.49
N ARG A 17 -5.64 -14.72 -7.84
CA ARG A 17 -7.00 -15.12 -7.40
C ARG A 17 -7.61 -14.12 -6.43
N LEU A 18 -6.82 -13.57 -5.51
CA LEU A 18 -7.29 -12.53 -4.58
C LEU A 18 -7.70 -11.25 -5.32
N VAL A 19 -6.91 -10.81 -6.31
CA VAL A 19 -7.27 -9.66 -7.16
C VAL A 19 -8.61 -9.91 -7.86
N LEU A 20 -8.78 -11.08 -8.49
CA LEU A 20 -10.00 -11.43 -9.20
C LEU A 20 -11.23 -11.53 -8.29
N ALA A 21 -11.05 -11.86 -7.01
CA ALA A 21 -12.14 -11.94 -6.03
C ALA A 21 -12.82 -10.59 -5.80
N HIS A 22 -12.15 -9.47 -6.07
CA HIS A 22 -12.71 -8.12 -5.97
C HIS A 22 -13.53 -7.68 -7.19
N ARG A 23 -13.67 -8.52 -8.22
CA ARG A 23 -14.54 -8.22 -9.36
C ARG A 23 -16.01 -8.25 -8.93
N PRO A 24 -16.80 -7.18 -9.14
CA PRO A 24 -18.22 -7.22 -8.80
C PRO A 24 -18.99 -8.23 -9.65
N ALA A 25 -19.95 -8.94 -9.05
CA ALA A 25 -20.72 -10.00 -9.72
C ALA A 25 -21.52 -9.53 -10.95
N ARG A 26 -21.85 -8.23 -11.03
CA ARG A 26 -22.58 -7.60 -12.15
C ARG A 26 -21.86 -6.34 -12.61
N ALA A 27 -20.60 -6.49 -13.03
CA ALA A 27 -19.75 -5.40 -13.51
C ALA A 27 -19.66 -5.34 -15.03
N THR A 28 -19.41 -4.14 -15.57
CA THR A 28 -18.96 -3.97 -16.95
C THR A 28 -17.49 -4.40 -17.08
N ALA A 29 -17.01 -4.61 -18.31
CA ALA A 29 -15.60 -4.92 -18.55
C ALA A 29 -14.67 -3.84 -17.97
N VAL A 30 -15.04 -2.56 -18.10
CA VAL A 30 -14.29 -1.42 -17.53
C VAL A 30 -14.20 -1.54 -16.02
N THR A 31 -15.31 -1.85 -15.33
CA THR A 31 -15.30 -2.02 -13.88
C THR A 31 -14.43 -3.18 -13.42
N CYS A 32 -14.41 -4.31 -14.15
CA CYS A 32 -13.52 -5.43 -13.85
C CYS A 32 -12.05 -5.04 -14.02
N VAL A 33 -11.69 -4.40 -15.14
CA VAL A 33 -10.30 -3.98 -15.42
C VAL A 33 -9.80 -2.97 -14.40
N VAL A 34 -10.61 -1.97 -14.07
CA VAL A 34 -10.24 -0.98 -13.04
C VAL A 34 -10.03 -1.65 -11.68
N SER A 35 -10.92 -2.59 -11.29
CA SER A 35 -10.75 -3.36 -10.06
C SER A 35 -9.44 -4.15 -10.08
N ASP A 36 -9.16 -4.88 -11.16
CA ASP A 36 -7.94 -5.69 -11.27
C ASP A 36 -6.67 -4.84 -11.19
N VAL A 37 -6.63 -3.71 -11.91
CA VAL A 37 -5.49 -2.80 -11.89
C VAL A 37 -5.25 -2.26 -10.49
N VAL A 38 -6.30 -1.75 -9.83
CA VAL A 38 -6.17 -1.18 -8.49
C VAL A 38 -5.67 -2.22 -7.48
N TRP A 39 -6.24 -3.43 -7.49
CA TRP A 39 -5.84 -4.47 -6.54
C TRP A 39 -4.48 -5.09 -6.86
N GLN A 40 -4.09 -5.17 -8.13
CA GLN A 40 -2.74 -5.58 -8.53
C GLN A 40 -1.68 -4.61 -8.00
N GLU A 41 -1.98 -3.31 -8.01
CA GLU A 41 -1.09 -2.27 -7.50
C GLU A 41 -1.01 -2.33 -5.98
N VAL A 42 -2.13 -2.56 -5.29
CA VAL A 42 -2.14 -2.83 -3.84
C VAL A 42 -1.27 -4.04 -3.49
N VAL A 43 -1.34 -5.13 -4.25
CA VAL A 43 -0.41 -6.28 -4.09
C VAL A 43 1.04 -5.85 -4.26
N GLY A 44 1.35 -5.01 -5.25
CA GLY A 44 2.68 -4.44 -5.45
C GLY A 44 3.17 -3.63 -4.24
N LEU A 45 2.31 -2.78 -3.68
CA LEU A 45 2.60 -2.00 -2.48
C LEU A 45 2.85 -2.90 -1.27
N LEU A 46 2.01 -3.92 -1.06
CA LEU A 46 2.20 -4.90 0.02
C LEU A 46 3.52 -5.65 -0.14
N ARG A 47 3.92 -6.02 -1.36
CA ARG A 47 5.23 -6.66 -1.60
C ARG A 47 6.38 -5.73 -1.25
N TRP A 48 6.29 -4.45 -1.60
CA TRP A 48 7.30 -3.45 -1.19
C TRP A 48 7.35 -3.25 0.31
N ALA A 49 6.21 -3.16 0.99
CA ALA A 49 6.14 -2.98 2.44
C ALA A 49 6.66 -4.19 3.23
N THR A 50 6.57 -5.38 2.64
CA THR A 50 6.99 -6.65 3.27
C THR A 50 8.36 -7.14 2.82
N ALA A 51 8.90 -6.63 1.71
CA ALA A 51 10.21 -7.02 1.21
C ALA A 51 11.26 -6.79 2.30
N SER A 52 11.93 -7.84 2.75
CA SER A 52 13.06 -7.73 3.67
C SER A 52 14.32 -7.51 2.83
N THR A 53 15.17 -6.55 3.21
CA THR A 53 16.47 -6.38 2.55
C THR A 53 17.61 -7.04 3.33
N GLY A 54 17.28 -7.91 4.29
CA GLY A 54 18.26 -8.61 5.11
C GLY A 54 19.01 -7.68 6.08
N GLY A 55 18.44 -6.52 6.42
CA GLY A 55 19.04 -5.54 7.33
C GLY A 55 20.11 -4.65 6.69
N VAL A 56 20.26 -4.66 5.36
CA VAL A 56 21.20 -3.77 4.66
C VAL A 56 20.61 -2.37 4.60
N HIS A 57 21.10 -1.47 5.47
CA HIS A 57 20.56 -0.10 5.62
C HIS A 57 20.34 0.66 4.30
N GLY A 58 21.29 0.64 3.36
CA GLY A 58 21.13 1.33 2.08
C GLY A 58 20.01 0.77 1.19
N LEU A 59 19.66 -0.50 1.36
CA LEU A 59 18.54 -1.13 0.67
C LEU A 59 17.22 -0.86 1.41
N GLU A 60 17.22 -0.82 2.75
CA GLU A 60 16.05 -0.45 3.57
C GLU A 60 15.58 0.98 3.28
N SER A 61 16.49 1.96 3.29
CA SER A 61 16.12 3.35 2.99
C SER A 61 15.63 3.50 1.54
N GLY A 62 16.25 2.77 0.62
CA GLY A 62 15.80 2.69 -0.77
C GLY A 62 14.43 2.00 -0.92
N ARG A 63 14.04 1.10 -0.02
CA ARG A 63 12.72 0.46 0.01
C ARG A 63 11.65 1.46 0.39
N TRP A 64 11.89 2.25 1.44
CA TRP A 64 10.92 3.23 1.94
C TRP A 64 10.61 4.35 0.95
N TRP A 65 11.64 4.93 0.34
CA TRP A 65 11.43 5.91 -0.72
C TRP A 65 10.62 5.34 -1.89
N ARG A 66 10.94 4.13 -2.35
CA ARG A 66 10.21 3.48 -3.46
C ARG A 66 8.76 3.16 -3.10
N LEU A 67 8.51 2.72 -1.87
CA LEU A 67 7.15 2.48 -1.37
C LEU A 67 6.34 3.78 -1.34
N ALA A 68 6.90 4.86 -0.80
CA ALA A 68 6.25 6.17 -0.77
C ALA A 68 5.93 6.69 -2.19
N ALA A 69 6.90 6.57 -3.11
CA ALA A 69 6.72 6.97 -4.50
C ALA A 69 5.62 6.15 -5.21
N ALA A 70 5.57 4.83 -4.98
CA ALA A 70 4.54 3.98 -5.54
C ALA A 70 3.14 4.30 -4.97
N CYS A 71 3.04 4.64 -3.68
CA CYS A 71 1.78 5.11 -3.08
C CYS A 71 1.31 6.41 -3.76
N ALA A 72 2.21 7.39 -3.90
CA ALA A 72 1.91 8.66 -4.57
C ALA A 72 1.50 8.48 -6.04
N ASP A 73 2.12 7.53 -6.75
CA ASP A 73 1.74 7.20 -8.12
C ASP A 73 0.32 6.66 -8.22
N LEU A 74 -0.01 5.67 -7.40
CA LEU A 74 -1.35 5.10 -7.36
C LEU A 74 -2.41 6.17 -7.02
N LEU A 75 -2.17 6.96 -5.96
CA LEU A 75 -3.08 8.03 -5.52
C LEU A 75 -3.38 9.03 -6.63
N ARG A 76 -2.41 9.37 -7.49
CA ARG A 76 -2.59 10.30 -8.61
C ARG A 76 -3.53 9.76 -9.69
N ARG A 77 -3.59 8.44 -9.86
CA ARG A 77 -4.43 7.78 -10.89
C ARG A 77 -5.85 7.49 -10.39
N LEU A 78 -6.05 7.37 -9.07
CA LEU A 78 -7.36 7.00 -8.51
C LEU A 78 -8.52 7.93 -8.92
N PRO A 79 -8.36 9.27 -9.02
CA PRO A 79 -9.41 10.14 -9.54
C PRO A 79 -9.87 9.76 -10.96
N ALA A 80 -8.92 9.50 -11.87
CA ALA A 80 -9.24 9.09 -13.24
C ALA A 80 -9.98 7.75 -13.27
N PHE A 81 -9.60 6.78 -12.42
CA PHE A 81 -10.38 5.55 -12.27
C PHE A 81 -11.79 5.79 -11.72
N GLY A 82 -11.98 6.78 -10.84
CA GLY A 82 -13.31 7.21 -10.40
C GLY A 82 -14.17 7.69 -11.58
N ASP A 83 -13.60 8.53 -12.44
CA ASP A 83 -14.27 9.05 -13.64
C ASP A 83 -14.66 7.94 -14.62
N GLU A 84 -13.75 7.00 -14.90
CA GLU A 84 -14.01 5.81 -15.74
C GLU A 84 -15.16 4.93 -15.20
N LEU A 85 -15.34 4.92 -13.87
CA LEU A 85 -16.43 4.20 -13.21
C LEU A 85 -17.73 5.02 -13.10
N GLY A 86 -17.75 6.26 -13.61
CA GLY A 86 -18.87 7.19 -13.45
C GLY A 86 -19.12 7.59 -11.99
N ARG A 87 -18.10 7.50 -11.14
CA ARG A 87 -18.17 7.80 -9.71
C ARG A 87 -17.34 9.06 -9.42
N PRO A 88 -17.97 10.23 -9.26
CA PRO A 88 -17.22 11.47 -9.07
C PRO A 88 -16.29 11.37 -7.87
N TRP A 89 -15.02 11.71 -8.08
CA TRP A 89 -14.02 11.64 -7.03
C TRP A 89 -14.39 12.53 -5.85
N ARG A 90 -14.37 11.95 -4.64
CA ARG A 90 -14.54 12.69 -3.40
C ARG A 90 -13.42 12.29 -2.45
N PRO A 91 -12.58 13.25 -2.01
CA PRO A 91 -11.60 12.98 -0.97
C PRO A 91 -12.31 12.42 0.26
N ALA A 92 -11.86 11.29 0.77
CA ALA A 92 -12.32 10.77 2.04
C ALA A 92 -11.55 11.44 3.18
N VAL A 93 -12.09 11.33 4.40
CA VAL A 93 -11.46 11.88 5.60
C VAL A 93 -10.14 11.15 5.86
N PRO A 94 -9.00 11.86 6.01
CA PRO A 94 -7.71 11.25 6.33
C PRO A 94 -7.74 10.51 7.66
N ILE A 95 -6.86 9.53 7.82
CA ILE A 95 -6.62 8.90 9.13
C ILE A 95 -5.78 9.86 9.97
N PRO A 96 -6.16 10.16 11.22
CA PRO A 96 -5.33 10.97 12.10
C PRO A 96 -3.95 10.33 12.29
N GLU A 97 -2.90 11.16 12.27
CA GLU A 97 -1.53 10.69 12.47
C GLU A 97 -1.38 10.00 13.83
N GLN A 98 -0.75 8.83 13.83
CA GLN A 98 -0.50 8.04 15.02
C GLN A 98 0.90 8.33 15.58
N ALA A 99 1.01 8.42 16.90
CA ALA A 99 2.28 8.57 17.61
C ALA A 99 3.07 7.24 17.68
N LEU A 100 3.27 6.60 16.53
CA LEU A 100 4.02 5.36 16.36
C LEU A 100 5.24 5.62 15.46
N ALA A 101 6.28 4.80 15.60
CA ALA A 101 7.42 4.86 14.71
C ALA A 101 7.00 4.55 13.26
N GLY A 102 7.70 5.10 12.26
CA GLY A 102 7.29 4.94 10.86
C GLY A 102 7.19 3.48 10.42
N THR A 103 8.13 2.64 10.85
CA THR A 103 8.14 1.20 10.53
C THR A 103 6.96 0.45 11.15
N GLU A 104 6.55 0.81 12.37
CA GLU A 104 5.37 0.25 13.04
C GLU A 104 4.07 0.67 12.33
N ARG A 105 3.99 1.93 11.91
CA ARG A 105 2.87 2.43 11.09
C ARG A 105 2.79 1.66 9.78
N VAL A 106 3.91 1.46 9.08
CA VAL A 106 3.93 0.66 7.84
C VAL A 106 3.39 -0.75 8.09
N ALA A 107 3.85 -1.42 9.15
CA ALA A 107 3.39 -2.76 9.48
C ALA A 107 1.87 -2.81 9.77
N GLN A 108 1.36 -1.82 10.51
CA GLN A 108 -0.05 -1.71 10.85
C GLN A 108 -0.94 -1.49 9.60
N VAL A 109 -0.55 -0.55 8.73
CA VAL A 109 -1.29 -0.22 7.51
C VAL A 109 -1.24 -1.38 6.51
N THR A 110 -0.08 -2.01 6.37
CA THR A 110 0.09 -3.24 5.57
C THR A 110 -0.87 -4.33 6.04
N GLY A 111 -0.99 -4.53 7.36
CA GLY A 111 -1.95 -5.48 7.92
C GLY A 111 -3.40 -5.17 7.58
N ARG A 112 -3.80 -3.89 7.62
CA ARG A 112 -5.16 -3.45 7.23
C ARG A 112 -5.42 -3.65 5.74
N LEU A 113 -4.50 -3.24 4.87
CA LEU A 113 -4.61 -3.45 3.42
C LEU A 113 -4.64 -4.93 3.06
N ALA A 114 -3.85 -5.76 3.73
CA ALA A 114 -3.89 -7.22 3.57
C ALA A 114 -5.23 -7.82 4.02
N ALA A 115 -5.85 -7.30 5.08
CA ALA A 115 -7.18 -7.72 5.50
C ALA A 115 -8.25 -7.33 4.47
N LEU A 116 -8.19 -6.10 3.94
CA LEU A 116 -9.08 -5.63 2.88
C LEU A 116 -8.95 -6.48 1.60
N LEU A 117 -7.72 -6.81 1.19
CA LEU A 117 -7.48 -7.66 0.03
C LEU A 117 -8.07 -9.06 0.23
N ARG A 118 -7.99 -9.63 1.44
CA ARG A 118 -8.52 -10.96 1.75
C ARG A 118 -10.04 -11.02 1.90
N SER A 119 -10.69 -9.94 2.34
CA SER A 119 -12.13 -9.98 2.60
C SER A 119 -12.97 -9.99 1.32
N ALA A 120 -12.42 -9.47 0.22
CA ALA A 120 -13.14 -9.29 -1.05
C ALA A 120 -14.43 -8.43 -0.92
N ASP A 121 -14.55 -7.67 0.17
CA ASP A 121 -15.71 -6.81 0.40
C ASP A 121 -15.66 -5.59 -0.53
N PRO A 122 -16.81 -5.13 -1.05
CA PRO A 122 -16.88 -3.92 -1.85
C PRO A 122 -16.31 -2.70 -1.10
N LEU A 123 -15.20 -2.16 -1.60
CA LEU A 123 -14.52 -1.01 -1.02
C LEU A 123 -14.59 0.20 -1.97
N PRO A 124 -15.08 1.37 -1.52
CA PRO A 124 -15.00 2.60 -2.32
C PRO A 124 -13.54 3.00 -2.58
N LEU A 125 -13.21 3.42 -3.81
CA LEU A 125 -11.86 3.86 -4.18
C LEU A 125 -11.34 5.00 -3.27
N ALA A 126 -12.20 5.92 -2.87
CA ALA A 126 -11.84 6.99 -1.94
C ALA A 126 -11.42 6.47 -0.56
N ARG A 127 -12.02 5.37 -0.08
CA ARG A 127 -11.63 4.75 1.19
C ARG A 127 -10.30 4.01 1.06
N LEU A 128 -10.09 3.33 -0.06
CA LEU A 128 -8.80 2.69 -0.37
C LEU A 128 -7.68 3.74 -0.46
N ALA A 129 -7.96 4.90 -1.06
CA ALA A 129 -7.02 6.02 -1.14
C ALA A 129 -6.50 6.45 0.23
N VAL A 130 -7.36 6.47 1.25
CA VAL A 130 -6.96 6.84 2.62
C VAL A 130 -5.97 5.84 3.22
N GLU A 131 -6.13 4.54 2.97
CA GLU A 131 -5.17 3.53 3.44
C GLU A 131 -3.85 3.60 2.66
N ILE A 132 -3.89 3.92 1.36
CA ILE A 132 -2.68 4.11 0.54
C ILE A 132 -1.92 5.39 0.95
N ASP A 133 -2.64 6.47 1.23
CA ASP A 133 -2.09 7.73 1.71
C ASP A 133 -1.39 7.53 3.06
N GLU A 134 -2.05 6.86 4.01
CA GLU A 134 -1.44 6.53 5.29
C GLU A 134 -0.23 5.59 5.14
N LEU A 135 -0.24 4.63 4.20
CA LEU A 135 0.93 3.80 3.91
C LEU A 135 2.10 4.63 3.38
N GLY A 136 1.82 5.57 2.48
CA GLY A 136 2.82 6.49 1.94
C GLY A 136 3.40 7.40 3.02
N ALA A 137 2.55 7.99 3.86
CA ALA A 137 2.98 8.80 4.99
C ALA A 137 3.84 8.00 5.98
N ALA A 138 3.42 6.78 6.32
CA ALA A 138 4.19 5.88 7.19
C ALA A 138 5.55 5.52 6.59
N ALA A 139 5.64 5.29 5.27
CA ALA A 139 6.90 5.02 4.58
C ALA A 139 7.84 6.23 4.61
N ILE A 140 7.30 7.46 4.47
CA ILE A 140 8.09 8.69 4.62
C ILE A 140 8.61 8.83 6.05
N SER A 141 7.78 8.57 7.07
CA SER A 141 8.21 8.56 8.47
C SER A 141 9.32 7.52 8.70
N ALA A 142 9.18 6.30 8.17
CA ALA A 142 10.19 5.25 8.31
C ALA A 142 11.53 5.64 7.67
N TYR A 143 11.47 6.28 6.50
CA TYR A 143 12.65 6.83 5.84
C TYR A 143 13.31 7.94 6.66
N ALA A 144 12.52 8.84 7.23
CA ALA A 144 13.02 9.94 8.07
C ALA A 144 13.66 9.44 9.37
N ASP A 145 13.04 8.44 10.02
CA ASP A 145 13.56 7.79 11.22
C ASP A 145 14.95 7.18 10.94
N GLU A 146 15.13 6.48 9.82
CA GLU A 146 16.43 5.92 9.41
C GLU A 146 17.47 7.00 9.09
N ALA A 147 17.07 8.07 8.38
CA ALA A 147 17.97 9.16 8.02
C ALA A 147 18.43 9.99 9.23
N SER A 148 17.58 10.12 10.25
CA SER A 148 17.91 10.82 11.49
C SER A 148 19.00 10.12 12.31
N TRP A 149 19.16 8.81 12.13
CA TRP A 149 20.22 8.02 12.77
C TRP A 149 21.59 8.19 12.11
N THR A 150 21.62 8.53 10.81
CA THR A 150 22.87 8.84 10.10
C THR A 150 23.33 10.27 10.36
N VAL A 151 23.75 10.57 11.60
CA VAL A 151 24.59 11.74 11.89
C VAL A 151 26.06 11.29 11.86
N PRO A 152 26.84 11.61 10.81
CA PRO A 152 28.26 11.34 10.79
C PRO A 152 28.98 12.39 11.64
N GLY A 153 29.63 11.94 12.73
CA GLY A 153 30.62 12.74 13.45
C GLY A 153 30.15 13.38 14.75
N THR A 154 30.07 12.58 15.82
CA THR A 154 30.47 13.03 17.16
C THR A 154 31.61 12.14 17.63
N THR A 155 32.78 12.35 17.04
CA THR A 155 34.04 12.01 17.70
C THR A 155 34.35 13.17 18.65
N SER A 156 34.19 12.94 19.96
CA SER A 156 34.87 13.72 20.99
C SER A 156 36.39 13.63 20.85
#